data_AF-A0A9Q9X7K1-F1
#
_entry.id   AF-A0A9Q9X7K1-F1
#
_cell.length_a   1.000
_cell.length_b   1.000
_cell.length_c   1.000
_cell.angle_alpha   90.00
_cell.angle_beta   90.00
_cell.angle_gamma   90.00
#
_symmetry.space_group_name_H-M   'P 1'
#
loop_
_entity.id
_entity.type
_entity.pdbx_description
1 polymer ?
#
loop_
_entity_poly.entity_id
_entity_poly.type
_entity_poly.pdbx_seq_one_letter_code
_entity_poly.pdbx_strand_id
1 'polypeptide(L)'
;MLCKMLALLSVLLLSSHVLTLVQSTSCDDKTEYLNDNTCCKKCKPGELLIQKCTQQMADTECARCGDGYFTDDYNINYHWCNECRTCTKDHMMYEKNCTSTSDAVCTCVEGYRCRDSKCQECEKIQTSTVSSLATIKAIPPTHDIVWISTCTTIWMDHANITWSMAHRQEQLWIQPVHRGRGGTNASAGDVWKD
;
A
#
# COMPACT_ATOMS: atom_id res chain seq x y z
N MET A 1 -61.49 -16.33 29.66
CA MET A 1 -60.55 -15.76 28.65
C MET A 1 -59.48 -14.88 29.29
N LEU A 2 -59.83 -14.04 30.27
CA LEU A 2 -58.91 -13.16 31.00
C LEU A 2 -57.70 -13.88 31.65
N CYS A 3 -57.91 -15.05 32.27
CA CYS A 3 -56.82 -15.82 32.92
C CYS A 3 -55.76 -16.35 31.93
N LYS A 4 -56.17 -16.68 30.69
CA LYS A 4 -55.26 -17.11 29.62
C LYS A 4 -54.40 -15.93 29.11
N MET A 5 -54.98 -14.73 29.06
CA MET A 5 -54.27 -13.52 28.68
C MET A 5 -53.23 -13.10 29.73
N LEU A 6 -53.57 -13.22 31.02
CA LEU A 6 -52.65 -12.93 32.12
C LEU A 6 -51.46 -13.92 32.15
N ALA A 7 -51.70 -15.21 31.85
CA ALA A 7 -50.65 -16.22 31.76
C ALA A 7 -49.70 -16.01 30.56
N LEU A 8 -50.21 -15.54 29.41
CA LEU A 8 -49.36 -15.21 28.27
C LEU A 8 -48.51 -13.96 28.52
N LEU A 9 -49.10 -12.94 29.17
CA LEU A 9 -48.38 -11.72 29.55
C LEU A 9 -47.27 -12.02 30.58
N SER A 10 -47.50 -12.90 31.55
CA SER A 10 -46.46 -13.28 32.51
C SER A 10 -45.30 -14.04 31.86
N VAL A 11 -45.58 -14.94 30.91
CA VAL A 11 -44.55 -15.67 30.15
C VAL A 11 -43.72 -14.75 29.26
N LEU A 12 -44.35 -13.76 28.60
CA LEU A 12 -43.65 -12.76 27.78
C LEU A 12 -42.79 -11.81 28.60
N LEU A 13 -43.25 -11.43 29.80
CA LEU A 13 -42.45 -10.62 30.72
C LEU A 13 -41.26 -11.42 31.24
N LEU A 14 -41.44 -12.68 31.65
CA LEU A 14 -40.35 -13.54 32.12
C LEU A 14 -39.31 -13.83 31.02
N SER A 15 -39.72 -14.09 29.77
CA SER A 15 -38.78 -14.31 28.66
C SER A 15 -37.97 -13.06 28.32
N SER A 16 -38.56 -11.87 28.47
CA SER A 16 -37.86 -10.59 28.25
C SER A 16 -36.75 -10.34 29.28
N HIS A 17 -36.91 -10.83 30.51
CA HIS A 17 -35.88 -10.75 31.56
C HIS A 17 -34.78 -11.81 31.39
N VAL A 18 -35.07 -12.91 30.66
CA VAL A 18 -34.08 -13.94 30.33
C VAL A 18 -33.20 -13.50 29.14
N LEU A 19 -33.73 -12.73 28.19
CA LEU A 19 -32.95 -12.18 27.06
C LEU A 19 -31.89 -11.16 27.50
N THR A 20 -32.08 -10.44 28.61
CA THR A 20 -31.13 -9.43 29.09
C THR A 20 -29.95 -10.01 29.88
N LEU A 21 -29.97 -11.31 30.21
CA LEU A 21 -28.87 -12.01 30.90
C LEU A 21 -27.97 -12.78 29.93
N VAL A 22 -27.92 -12.38 28.67
CA VAL A 22 -26.84 -12.77 27.75
C VAL A 22 -26.03 -11.51 27.49
N GLN A 23 -25.22 -11.12 28.48
CA GLN A 23 -24.08 -10.25 28.19
C GLN A 23 -23.16 -11.07 27.29
N SER A 24 -23.27 -10.85 25.98
CA SER A 24 -22.25 -11.26 25.04
C SER A 24 -20.94 -10.64 25.50
N THR A 25 -20.07 -11.43 26.12
CA THR A 25 -18.68 -11.06 26.37
C THR A 25 -17.94 -11.14 25.04
N SER A 26 -18.30 -10.23 24.13
CA SER A 26 -17.54 -10.01 22.90
C SER A 26 -16.33 -9.17 23.27
N CYS A 27 -15.17 -9.79 23.26
CA CYS A 27 -13.90 -9.08 23.45
C CYS A 27 -13.57 -8.23 22.22
N ASP A 28 -12.68 -7.26 22.37
CA ASP A 28 -12.13 -6.57 21.21
C ASP A 28 -11.18 -7.50 20.45
N ASP A 29 -11.60 -8.07 19.32
CA ASP A 29 -10.81 -9.05 18.58
C ASP A 29 -9.43 -8.54 18.10
N LYS A 30 -9.21 -7.22 18.09
CA LYS A 30 -7.91 -6.63 17.74
C LYS A 30 -6.93 -6.73 18.90
N THR A 31 -7.30 -6.22 20.07
CA THR A 31 -6.40 -6.06 21.22
C THR A 31 -6.62 -7.08 22.33
N GLU A 32 -7.67 -7.89 22.25
CA GLU A 32 -8.06 -8.86 23.26
C GLU A 32 -8.32 -10.26 22.68
N TYR A 33 -8.35 -11.26 23.55
CA TYR A 33 -8.75 -12.62 23.25
C TYR A 33 -9.57 -13.18 24.41
N LEU A 34 -10.48 -14.11 24.10
CA LEU A 34 -11.29 -14.78 25.12
C LEU A 34 -10.50 -15.94 25.74
N ASN A 35 -10.40 -15.96 27.07
CA ASN A 35 -9.84 -17.09 27.83
C ASN A 35 -10.64 -17.26 29.13
N ASP A 36 -11.12 -18.48 29.41
CA ASP A 36 -11.94 -18.79 30.60
C ASP A 36 -13.09 -17.79 30.84
N ASN A 37 -13.86 -17.49 29.78
CA ASN A 37 -14.96 -16.54 29.78
C ASN A 37 -14.58 -15.09 30.16
N THR A 38 -13.30 -14.75 30.15
CA THR A 38 -12.76 -13.42 30.46
C THR A 38 -12.05 -12.86 29.24
N CYS A 39 -12.23 -11.57 28.97
CA CYS A 39 -11.50 -10.88 27.92
C CYS A 39 -10.12 -10.47 28.43
N CYS A 40 -9.10 -10.90 27.70
CA CYS A 40 -7.71 -10.72 28.08
C CYS A 40 -6.95 -9.97 27.02
N LYS A 41 -6.07 -9.06 27.44
CA LYS A 41 -5.27 -8.28 26.49
C LYS A 41 -4.25 -9.18 25.79
N LYS A 42 -4.13 -9.02 24.48
CA LYS A 42 -3.01 -9.57 23.70
C LYS A 42 -1.72 -8.83 24.05
N CYS A 43 -0.59 -9.46 23.76
CA CYS A 43 0.70 -8.79 23.81
C CYS A 43 0.80 -7.79 22.66
N LYS A 44 1.30 -6.58 22.92
CA LYS A 44 1.42 -5.52 21.91
C LYS A 44 2.57 -5.82 20.92
N PRO A 45 2.68 -5.07 19.81
CA PRO A 45 3.83 -5.15 18.92
C PRO A 45 5.17 -5.02 19.68
N GLY A 46 6.13 -5.86 19.33
CA GLY A 46 7.42 -6.01 20.01
C GLY A 46 7.41 -6.85 21.27
N GLU A 47 6.29 -7.50 21.58
CA GLU A 47 6.19 -8.45 22.68
C GLU A 47 5.63 -9.80 22.21
N LEU A 48 5.91 -10.83 23.01
CA LEU A 48 5.43 -12.20 22.88
C LEU A 48 4.76 -12.65 24.18
N LEU A 49 3.90 -13.66 24.07
CA LEU A 49 3.16 -14.24 25.20
C LEU A 49 4.04 -15.18 26.02
N ILE A 50 4.12 -14.93 27.33
CA ILE A 50 4.77 -15.81 28.33
C ILE A 50 3.73 -16.64 29.06
N GLN A 51 2.67 -15.99 29.53
CA GLN A 51 1.60 -16.63 30.28
C GLN A 51 0.26 -15.99 29.95
N LYS A 52 -0.75 -16.81 29.69
CA LYS A 52 -2.13 -16.33 29.48
C LYS A 52 -2.67 -15.77 30.79
N CYS A 53 -3.50 -14.73 30.68
CA CYS A 53 -4.42 -14.34 31.76
C CYS A 53 -5.23 -15.54 32.29
N THR A 54 -5.82 -15.39 33.46
CA THR A 54 -6.85 -16.30 33.99
C THR A 54 -7.95 -15.48 34.65
N GLN A 55 -9.01 -16.13 35.12
CA GLN A 55 -10.03 -15.42 35.93
C GLN A 55 -9.43 -14.78 37.20
N GLN A 56 -8.34 -15.34 37.73
CA GLN A 56 -7.64 -14.83 38.91
C GLN A 56 -6.53 -13.83 38.56
N MET A 57 -6.00 -13.88 37.33
CA MET A 57 -4.94 -13.02 36.83
C MET A 57 -5.43 -12.21 35.63
N ALA A 58 -5.78 -10.94 35.90
CA ALA A 58 -6.48 -10.09 34.94
C ALA A 58 -5.66 -9.76 33.68
N ASP A 59 -4.33 -9.70 33.79
CA ASP A 59 -3.46 -9.33 32.67
C ASP A 59 -2.66 -10.54 32.16
N THR A 60 -2.52 -10.57 30.83
CA THR A 60 -1.63 -11.48 30.12
C THR A 60 -0.18 -11.09 30.38
N GLU A 61 0.69 -12.08 30.66
CA GLU A 61 2.11 -11.84 30.84
C GLU A 61 2.82 -11.85 29.49
N CYS A 62 3.52 -10.76 29.19
CA CYS A 62 4.20 -10.53 27.93
C CYS A 62 5.67 -10.19 28.18
N ALA A 63 6.55 -10.60 27.26
CA ALA A 63 7.97 -10.26 27.25
C ALA A 63 8.37 -9.61 25.93
N ARG A 64 9.41 -8.77 25.96
CA ARG A 64 9.94 -8.15 24.74
C ARG A 64 10.58 -9.19 23.81
N CYS A 65 10.43 -8.99 22.51
CA CYS A 65 11.24 -9.69 21.52
C CYS A 65 12.73 -9.41 21.76
N GLY A 66 13.55 -10.45 21.62
CA GLY A 66 15.00 -10.32 21.66
C GLY A 66 15.56 -9.62 20.41
N ASP A 67 16.84 -9.26 20.46
CA ASP A 67 17.54 -8.66 19.32
C ASP A 67 17.49 -9.57 18.10
N GLY A 68 17.21 -8.99 16.92
CA GLY A 68 17.04 -9.75 15.68
C GLY A 68 15.64 -10.35 15.51
N TYR A 69 14.69 -10.04 16.40
CA TYR A 69 13.29 -10.46 16.26
C TYR A 69 12.29 -9.32 16.44
N PHE A 70 11.10 -9.48 15.84
CA PHE A 70 10.03 -8.49 15.88
C PHE A 70 8.63 -9.11 15.90
N THR A 71 7.65 -8.33 16.35
CA THR A 71 6.21 -8.57 16.12
C THR A 71 5.56 -7.23 15.80
N ASP A 72 4.74 -7.16 14.76
CA ASP A 72 4.15 -5.91 14.25
C ASP A 72 2.66 -5.73 14.63
N ASP A 73 2.06 -6.75 15.25
CA ASP A 73 0.64 -6.72 15.66
C ASP A 73 0.43 -7.24 17.10
N TYR A 74 -0.76 -6.96 17.63
CA TYR A 74 -1.25 -7.52 18.87
C TYR A 74 -1.42 -9.04 18.74
N ASN A 75 -0.70 -9.80 19.56
CA ASN A 75 -0.55 -11.24 19.37
C ASN A 75 -0.70 -12.05 20.67
N ILE A 76 -0.85 -13.36 20.47
CA ILE A 76 -0.84 -14.39 21.53
C ILE A 76 0.26 -15.42 21.25
N ASN A 77 1.35 -15.00 20.58
CA ASN A 77 2.42 -15.88 20.12
C ASN A 77 3.22 -16.38 21.32
N TYR A 78 3.11 -17.68 21.61
CA TYR A 78 3.69 -18.28 22.80
C TYR A 78 5.20 -18.48 22.66
N HIS A 79 6.02 -17.68 23.36
CA HIS A 79 7.49 -17.73 23.35
C HIS A 79 8.19 -17.55 22.00
N TRP A 80 7.56 -16.88 21.01
CA TRP A 80 8.24 -16.61 19.73
C TRP A 80 7.86 -15.25 19.12
N CYS A 81 8.86 -14.63 18.49
CA CYS A 81 8.74 -13.45 17.63
C CYS A 81 9.24 -13.80 16.21
N ASN A 82 8.90 -12.99 15.21
CA ASN A 82 9.37 -13.19 13.84
C ASN A 82 10.85 -12.81 13.73
N GLU A 83 11.63 -13.60 13.00
CA GLU A 83 13.02 -13.26 12.72
C GLU A 83 13.09 -12.06 11.77
N CYS A 84 13.98 -11.10 12.07
CA CYS A 84 14.24 -9.95 11.23
C CYS A 84 14.86 -10.36 9.89
N ARG A 85 14.41 -9.72 8.81
CA ARG A 85 15.06 -9.82 7.52
C ARG A 85 16.47 -9.24 7.53
N THR A 86 17.38 -9.92 6.82
CA THR A 86 18.75 -9.44 6.61
C THR A 86 18.94 -8.91 5.20
N CYS A 87 19.52 -7.71 5.07
CA CYS A 87 19.78 -7.04 3.79
C CYS A 87 21.27 -7.12 3.41
N THR A 88 21.86 -8.31 3.53
CA THR A 88 23.31 -8.56 3.38
C THR A 88 23.69 -9.30 2.10
N LYS A 89 22.71 -9.64 1.25
CA LYS A 89 22.98 -10.26 -0.05
C LYS A 89 23.58 -9.25 -1.03
N ASP A 90 24.11 -9.76 -2.14
CA ASP A 90 24.76 -8.95 -3.16
C ASP A 90 23.90 -7.78 -3.65
N HIS A 91 24.51 -6.60 -3.66
CA HIS A 91 23.91 -5.35 -4.12
C HIS A 91 22.67 -4.89 -3.31
N MET A 92 22.44 -5.45 -2.12
CA MET A 92 21.39 -5.01 -1.19
C MET A 92 21.94 -4.07 -0.12
N MET A 93 21.07 -3.21 0.41
CA MET A 93 21.32 -2.42 1.62
C MET A 93 20.05 -2.31 2.45
N TYR A 94 20.20 -1.93 3.72
CA TYR A 94 19.08 -1.56 4.57
C TYR A 94 18.55 -0.17 4.17
N GLU A 95 17.29 -0.12 3.74
CA GLU A 95 16.54 1.14 3.67
C GLU A 95 16.03 1.51 5.07
N LYS A 96 15.53 0.51 5.80
CA LYS A 96 15.11 0.63 7.19
C LYS A 96 15.60 -0.57 7.98
N ASN A 97 16.22 -0.30 9.13
CA ASN A 97 16.64 -1.34 10.06
C ASN A 97 15.44 -2.01 10.74
N CYS A 98 15.61 -3.27 11.12
CA CYS A 98 14.63 -3.97 11.94
C CYS A 98 14.53 -3.31 13.32
N THR A 99 13.34 -3.33 13.90
CA THR A 99 13.08 -2.97 15.29
C THR A 99 12.25 -4.06 15.94
N SER A 100 12.09 -4.06 17.26
CA SER A 100 11.20 -5.03 17.92
C SER A 100 9.77 -4.98 17.37
N THR A 101 9.32 -3.88 16.79
CA THR A 101 7.95 -3.69 16.31
C THR A 101 7.80 -3.73 14.79
N SER A 102 8.87 -3.92 14.01
CA SER A 102 8.79 -3.92 12.55
C SER A 102 9.99 -4.60 11.90
N ASP A 103 9.72 -5.34 10.82
CA ASP A 103 10.76 -5.95 9.99
C ASP A 103 11.71 -4.91 9.38
N ALA A 104 12.90 -5.36 8.99
CA ALA A 104 13.78 -4.59 8.13
C ALA A 104 13.20 -4.43 6.72
N VAL A 105 13.46 -3.28 6.10
CA VAL A 105 13.17 -3.02 4.69
C VAL A 105 14.48 -2.97 3.94
N CYS A 106 14.59 -3.82 2.92
CA CYS A 106 15.75 -3.88 2.05
C CYS A 106 15.50 -3.13 0.75
N THR A 107 16.57 -2.51 0.23
CA THR A 107 16.60 -1.91 -1.09
C THR A 107 17.90 -2.29 -1.80
N CYS A 108 18.04 -1.90 -3.07
CA CYS A 108 19.23 -2.15 -3.85
C CYS A 108 20.16 -0.93 -3.86
N VAL A 109 21.47 -1.18 -3.94
CA VAL A 109 22.47 -0.13 -4.15
C VAL A 109 22.30 0.56 -5.50
N GLU A 110 22.92 1.73 -5.64
CA GLU A 110 22.85 2.52 -6.87
C GLU A 110 23.29 1.69 -8.09
N GLY A 111 22.54 1.83 -9.20
CA GLY A 111 22.74 1.04 -10.42
C GLY A 111 22.01 -0.31 -10.43
N TYR A 112 21.30 -0.66 -9.36
CA TYR A 112 20.49 -1.87 -9.25
C TYR A 112 19.04 -1.53 -8.87
N ARG A 113 18.13 -2.45 -9.15
CA ARG A 113 16.73 -2.38 -8.73
C ARG A 113 16.27 -3.72 -8.16
N CYS A 114 15.26 -3.69 -7.30
CA CYS A 114 14.63 -4.90 -6.80
C CYS A 114 13.98 -5.66 -7.96
N ARG A 115 14.20 -6.98 -8.03
CA ARG A 115 13.51 -7.84 -8.99
C ARG A 115 12.01 -7.97 -8.69
N ASP A 116 11.67 -7.97 -7.40
CA ASP A 116 10.30 -8.14 -6.90
C ASP A 116 9.98 -7.17 -5.75
N SER A 117 8.71 -7.14 -5.32
CA SER A 117 8.22 -6.26 -4.24
C SER A 117 8.76 -6.61 -2.85
N LYS A 118 9.29 -7.81 -2.64
CA LYS A 118 9.94 -8.21 -1.39
C LYS A 118 11.43 -7.83 -1.38
N CYS A 119 11.95 -7.41 -2.52
CA CYS A 119 13.34 -7.05 -2.78
C CYS A 119 14.31 -8.13 -2.26
N GLN A 120 14.09 -9.40 -2.61
CA GLN A 120 14.98 -10.49 -2.17
C GLN A 120 16.21 -10.67 -3.06
N GLU A 121 16.21 -10.07 -4.24
CA GLU A 121 17.27 -10.10 -5.24
C GLU A 121 17.33 -8.76 -5.98
N CYS A 122 18.55 -8.29 -6.24
CA CYS A 122 18.83 -7.06 -6.97
C CYS A 122 19.32 -7.37 -8.39
N GLU A 123 18.76 -6.70 -9.37
CA GLU A 123 19.19 -6.81 -10.76
C GLU A 123 19.75 -5.48 -11.28
N LYS A 124 20.76 -5.58 -12.14
CA LYS A 124 21.43 -4.40 -12.70
C LYS A 124 20.46 -3.63 -13.59
N ILE A 125 20.40 -2.32 -13.40
CA ILE A 125 19.65 -1.45 -14.29
C ILE A 125 20.41 -1.41 -15.62
N GLN A 126 19.80 -1.96 -16.68
CA GLN A 126 20.33 -1.80 -18.03
C GLN A 126 20.12 -0.34 -18.44
N THR A 127 21.17 0.46 -18.37
CA THR A 127 21.26 1.67 -19.17
C THR A 127 21.37 1.24 -20.62
N SER A 128 20.23 1.12 -21.29
CA SER A 128 20.21 1.16 -22.74
C SER A 128 20.73 2.54 -23.13
N THR A 129 22.05 2.66 -23.35
CA THR A 129 22.54 3.63 -24.32
C THR A 129 21.69 3.37 -25.55
N VAL A 130 20.87 4.35 -25.92
CA VAL A 130 20.07 4.31 -27.14
C VAL A 130 21.05 4.12 -28.29
N SER A 131 21.36 2.87 -28.61
CA SER A 131 22.00 2.45 -29.85
C SER A 131 20.90 2.38 -30.90
N SER A 132 20.08 3.44 -30.99
CA SER A 132 19.34 3.71 -32.21
C SER A 132 20.26 4.48 -33.16
N LEU A 133 21.38 3.86 -33.55
CA LEU A 133 21.74 3.87 -34.96
C LEU A 133 20.87 2.81 -35.64
N ALA A 134 19.54 2.98 -35.56
CA ALA A 134 18.70 2.57 -36.65
C ALA A 134 19.09 3.54 -37.77
N THR A 135 20.06 3.13 -38.58
CA THR A 135 20.40 3.79 -39.84
C THR A 135 19.07 4.03 -40.55
N ILE A 136 18.62 5.28 -40.56
CA ILE A 136 17.56 5.71 -41.47
C ILE A 136 18.17 5.48 -42.84
N LYS A 137 17.84 4.34 -43.44
CA LYS A 137 18.17 4.07 -44.83
C LYS A 137 17.39 5.11 -45.62
N ALA A 138 18.08 6.16 -46.04
CA ALA A 138 17.53 7.17 -46.92
C ALA A 138 16.98 6.45 -48.15
N ILE A 139 15.66 6.47 -48.30
CA ILE A 139 15.00 6.04 -49.53
C ILE A 139 15.35 7.14 -50.56
N PRO A 140 15.99 6.81 -51.69
CA PRO A 140 16.27 7.79 -52.72
C PRO A 140 14.95 8.34 -53.28
N PRO A 141 14.86 9.65 -53.60
CA PRO A 141 13.67 10.21 -54.19
C PRO A 141 13.52 9.68 -55.62
N THR A 142 12.73 8.63 -55.80
CA THR A 142 12.17 8.34 -57.12
C THR A 142 10.99 9.28 -57.30
N HIS A 143 11.12 10.18 -58.27
CA HIS A 143 10.02 10.96 -58.83
C HIS A 143 8.82 10.04 -59.04
N ASP A 144 7.69 10.38 -58.39
CA ASP A 144 6.31 10.25 -58.89
C ASP A 144 5.32 10.38 -57.72
N ILE A 145 4.99 11.63 -57.37
CA ILE A 145 3.79 11.92 -56.57
C ILE A 145 2.60 11.85 -57.55
N VAL A 146 1.92 10.70 -57.59
CA VAL A 146 0.60 10.58 -58.21
C VAL A 146 -0.42 11.16 -57.23
N TRP A 147 -0.90 12.37 -57.50
CA TRP A 147 -2.03 12.97 -56.80
C TRP A 147 -3.31 12.23 -57.15
N ILE A 148 -3.78 11.33 -56.27
CA ILE A 148 -5.14 10.79 -56.36
C ILE A 148 -6.05 11.72 -55.54
N SER A 149 -6.63 12.70 -56.23
CA SER A 149 -7.84 13.37 -55.77
C SER A 149 -9.02 12.41 -55.92
N THR A 150 -9.42 11.75 -54.83
CA THR A 150 -10.74 11.15 -54.73
C THR A 150 -11.53 11.88 -53.66
N CYS A 151 -12.27 12.89 -54.12
CA CYS A 151 -13.35 13.48 -53.36
C CYS A 151 -14.54 12.52 -53.49
N THR A 152 -14.73 11.62 -52.52
CA THR A 152 -15.97 10.86 -52.37
C THR A 152 -16.69 11.35 -51.13
N THR A 153 -17.73 12.14 -51.37
CA THR A 153 -18.77 12.48 -50.41
C THR A 153 -19.39 11.19 -49.86
N ILE A 154 -19.25 10.95 -48.55
CA ILE A 154 -20.06 9.94 -47.85
C ILE A 154 -21.19 10.69 -47.14
N TRP A 155 -22.40 10.51 -47.65
CA TRP A 155 -23.65 10.77 -46.93
C TRP A 155 -23.86 9.64 -45.92
N MET A 156 -24.13 9.97 -44.65
CA MET A 156 -24.67 9.04 -43.66
C MET A 156 -25.81 9.75 -42.93
N ASP A 157 -27.01 9.23 -43.14
CA ASP A 157 -28.25 9.64 -42.51
C ASP A 157 -28.28 9.30 -41.01
N HIS A 158 -29.13 10.03 -40.28
CA HIS A 158 -29.21 10.10 -38.83
C HIS A 158 -29.47 8.77 -38.10
N ALA A 159 -28.72 8.53 -37.01
CA ALA A 159 -29.24 7.87 -35.79
C ALA A 159 -28.43 8.29 -34.55
N ASN A 160 -29.13 8.87 -33.56
CA ASN A 160 -28.64 9.43 -32.30
C ASN A 160 -27.90 8.41 -31.41
N ILE A 161 -26.68 8.73 -30.97
CA ILE A 161 -26.18 8.37 -29.62
C ILE A 161 -25.31 9.53 -29.11
N THR A 162 -25.77 10.22 -28.07
CA THR A 162 -25.03 11.28 -27.37
C THR A 162 -23.98 10.67 -26.45
N TRP A 163 -22.70 10.87 -26.77
CA TRP A 163 -21.62 10.70 -25.80
C TRP A 163 -21.13 12.08 -25.37
N SER A 164 -21.39 12.42 -24.11
CA SER A 164 -20.84 13.60 -23.46
C SER A 164 -19.34 13.41 -23.21
N MET A 165 -18.51 13.85 -24.15
CA MET A 165 -17.08 14.05 -23.88
C MET A 165 -16.88 15.48 -23.38
N ALA A 166 -16.73 15.61 -22.06
CA ALA A 166 -16.30 16.85 -21.43
C ALA A 166 -14.87 17.16 -21.88
N HIS A 167 -14.71 18.20 -22.69
CA HIS A 167 -13.43 18.81 -23.01
C HIS A 167 -12.89 19.54 -21.78
N ARG A 168 -11.77 19.08 -21.20
CA ARG A 168 -10.88 19.95 -20.42
C ARG A 168 -9.69 20.29 -21.28
N GLN A 169 -9.66 21.55 -21.71
CA GLN A 169 -8.58 22.17 -22.45
C GLN A 169 -7.71 22.91 -21.42
N GLU A 170 -6.52 22.39 -21.12
CA GLU A 170 -5.47 23.21 -20.51
C GLU A 170 -4.27 23.20 -21.45
N GLN A 171 -4.15 24.29 -22.19
CA GLN A 171 -2.97 24.68 -22.95
C GLN A 171 -2.10 25.52 -22.02
N LEU A 172 -0.87 25.11 -21.75
CA LEU A 172 0.20 26.04 -21.38
C LEU A 172 1.51 25.62 -22.05
N TRP A 173 2.17 26.62 -22.60
CA TRP A 173 3.20 26.55 -23.64
C TRP A 173 4.62 26.34 -23.10
N ILE A 174 5.46 25.83 -23.98
CA ILE A 174 6.86 25.38 -23.83
C ILE A 174 7.86 26.56 -23.79
N GLN A 175 9.00 26.39 -23.11
CA GLN A 175 10.29 26.94 -23.56
C GLN A 175 11.40 25.86 -23.46
N PRO A 176 12.13 25.53 -24.54
CA PRO A 176 13.32 24.67 -24.49
C PRO A 176 14.54 25.47 -24.00
N VAL A 177 15.31 24.92 -23.06
CA VAL A 177 16.62 25.45 -22.67
C VAL A 177 17.67 25.02 -23.70
N HIS A 178 18.14 25.97 -24.51
CA HIS A 178 19.36 25.80 -25.29
C HIS A 178 20.59 25.91 -24.40
N ARG A 179 21.46 24.90 -24.43
CA ARG A 179 22.79 24.91 -23.81
C ARG A 179 23.73 25.77 -24.66
N GLY A 180 23.97 27.00 -24.24
CA GLY A 180 25.04 27.85 -24.75
C GLY A 180 26.42 27.36 -24.26
N ARG A 181 27.37 27.27 -25.18
CA ARG A 181 28.80 27.04 -24.95
C ARG A 181 29.51 28.40 -24.99
N GLY A 182 30.28 28.75 -23.96
CA GLY A 182 31.22 29.88 -23.97
C GLY A 182 30.84 31.00 -22.98
N GLY A 183 31.74 31.29 -22.03
CA GLY A 183 31.47 32.15 -20.87
C GLY A 183 31.72 33.64 -21.05
N THR A 184 31.29 34.42 -20.07
CA THR A 184 32.06 35.38 -19.23
C THR A 184 31.09 36.08 -18.26
N ASN A 185 31.64 36.49 -17.12
CA ASN A 185 30.99 36.98 -15.88
C ASN A 185 29.78 37.91 -16.01
N ALA A 186 28.81 37.76 -15.10
CA ALA A 186 28.25 38.86 -14.31
C ALA A 186 27.51 38.32 -13.08
N SER A 187 27.67 39.01 -11.95
CA SER A 187 27.27 38.62 -10.60
C SER A 187 25.96 39.25 -10.12
N ALA A 188 25.42 38.63 -9.06
CA ALA A 188 24.66 39.18 -7.93
C ALA A 188 23.16 39.54 -8.07
N GLY A 189 22.39 39.10 -7.06
CA GLY A 189 21.08 39.65 -6.72
C GLY A 189 20.15 38.65 -6.01
N ASP A 190 20.23 38.59 -4.68
CA ASP A 190 19.22 37.97 -3.80
C ASP A 190 17.86 38.71 -3.87
N VAL A 191 16.76 38.03 -3.52
CA VAL A 191 15.72 38.42 -2.54
C VAL A 191 14.48 37.54 -2.69
N TRP A 192 14.08 36.89 -1.59
CA TRP A 192 12.78 36.23 -1.39
C TRP A 192 11.81 37.19 -0.68
N LYS A 193 10.54 37.23 -1.13
CA LYS A 193 9.29 37.63 -0.43
C LYS A 193 8.13 37.64 -1.44
N ASP A 194 6.89 37.23 -1.17
CA ASP A 194 6.18 36.73 0.03
C ASP A 194 5.44 35.44 -0.34
#